data_AF-A0A833DZ58-F1
#
_entry.id   AF-A0A833DZ58-F1
#
_cell.length_a   1.000
_cell.length_b   1.000
_cell.length_c   1.000
_cell.angle_alpha   90.00
_cell.angle_beta   90.00
_cell.angle_gamma   90.00
#
_symmetry.space_group_name_H-M   'P 1'
#
loop_
_entity.id
_entity.type
_entity.pdbx_description
1 polymer ?
#
loop_
_entity_poly.entity_id
_entity_poly.type
_entity_poly.pdbx_seq_one_letter_code
_entity_poly.pdbx_strand_id
1 'polypeptide(L)'
;FIKELINKNPSLRAIVLEPTRILVEQTYRIYKKEGLPVQKIYGLLKKDDRKKLWQTAKVVVTTPETAYNDIALTKDFDIIVVDECHHTIGEDAYVKFLRESQAEYRLGLSAYIPPTRKKYIESLIGEIKEWSIDDPKLRKYIPAWIGDIFDAPLNNIELSVYKEIERRRLQAKNKILFTLALKYLAVDGALALKDTLSRKNKISEALSDLRDKIFRLRDLHKLDVLLKVLKSYEGFDKAIIFVDRVVIVRMLQDILKTEHDIVVILGKKNVDQREALQKAKDSKIIISTSAGEEGIDLPAADLLIVWSNTPSPIRFIQRHGRIMRPLKRIKFVTYIITPDTIDVDLFLNSIFQAKRYVDIGIFENILHEIWKKSPRKRILELLEDPLPVEWIREISGYTISEIRSTIRYGLKNGDIVYIYTNLGKTYIKRDKVKKLYDLFKQYLTPKYNGKVRMIVNGRRRTMYGDYKVLVKNLIRYLPLNGLIVIREKQNKDIIEYDPRKYEFIIDCKELLEIVLKNALSF
;
A
#
# COMPACT_ATOMS: atom_id res chain seq x y z
N PHE A 1 -18.76 11.19 -22.81
CA PHE A 1 -19.48 11.92 -21.74
C PHE A 1 -19.64 13.40 -22.06
N ILE A 2 -18.66 14.29 -21.78
CA ILE A 2 -18.82 15.76 -21.96
C ILE A 2 -19.32 16.12 -23.38
N LYS A 3 -18.66 15.61 -24.42
CA LYS A 3 -19.04 15.83 -25.83
C LYS A 3 -20.49 15.42 -26.10
N GLU A 4 -20.94 14.32 -25.52
CA GLU A 4 -22.30 13.81 -25.71
C GLU A 4 -23.33 14.70 -25.01
N LEU A 5 -23.05 15.16 -23.79
CA LEU A 5 -23.93 16.08 -23.06
C LEU A 5 -24.04 17.44 -23.75
N ILE A 6 -22.91 18.02 -24.19
CA ILE A 6 -22.90 19.29 -24.92
C ILE A 6 -23.61 19.15 -26.27
N ASN A 7 -23.47 18.02 -26.96
CA ASN A 7 -24.20 17.78 -28.21
C ASN A 7 -25.71 17.66 -27.99
N LYS A 8 -26.15 17.06 -26.87
CA LYS A 8 -27.57 16.96 -26.50
C LYS A 8 -28.15 18.30 -26.06
N ASN A 9 -27.37 19.09 -25.32
CA ASN A 9 -27.75 20.43 -24.89
C ASN A 9 -26.55 21.40 -25.02
N PRO A 10 -26.50 22.20 -26.09
CA PRO A 10 -25.42 23.14 -26.34
C PRO A 10 -25.28 24.26 -25.31
N SER A 11 -26.28 24.50 -24.44
CA SER A 11 -26.19 25.52 -23.40
C SER A 11 -25.18 25.13 -22.31
N LEU A 12 -25.02 23.82 -22.07
CA LEU A 12 -24.25 23.28 -20.96
C LEU A 12 -22.77 23.70 -20.98
N ARG A 13 -22.22 23.91 -19.80
CA ARG A 13 -20.82 24.26 -19.58
C ARG A 13 -20.17 23.29 -18.61
N ALA A 14 -18.91 22.92 -18.89
CA ALA A 14 -18.21 21.91 -18.11
C ALA A 14 -16.89 22.40 -17.53
N ILE A 15 -16.61 22.00 -16.29
CA ILE A 15 -15.31 22.15 -15.62
C ILE A 15 -14.70 20.76 -15.46
N VAL A 16 -13.46 20.61 -15.89
CA VAL A 16 -12.63 19.44 -15.65
C VAL A 16 -11.53 19.82 -14.69
N LEU A 17 -11.54 19.20 -13.52
CA LEU A 17 -10.56 19.40 -12.47
C LEU A 17 -9.45 18.37 -12.61
N GLU A 18 -8.23 18.88 -12.74
CA GLU A 18 -7.02 18.10 -12.88
C GLU A 18 -6.06 18.44 -11.73
N PRO A 19 -5.43 17.46 -11.05
CA PRO A 19 -4.69 17.72 -9.82
C PRO A 19 -3.41 18.53 -10.04
N THR A 20 -2.89 18.57 -11.27
CA THR A 20 -1.68 19.34 -11.60
C THR A 20 -1.86 20.17 -12.86
N ARG A 21 -1.11 21.28 -12.95
CA ARG A 21 -1.01 22.10 -14.17
C ARG A 21 -0.53 21.29 -15.40
N ILE A 22 0.23 20.23 -15.19
CA ILE A 22 0.70 19.37 -16.30
C ILE A 22 -0.48 18.60 -16.89
N LEU A 23 -1.30 17.98 -16.05
CA LEU A 23 -2.48 17.28 -16.51
C LEU A 23 -3.49 18.25 -17.16
N VAL A 24 -3.66 19.46 -16.62
CA VAL A 24 -4.47 20.51 -17.28
C VAL A 24 -4.05 20.69 -18.74
N GLU A 25 -2.75 20.73 -19.01
CA GLU A 25 -2.20 20.94 -20.34
C GLU A 25 -2.32 19.70 -21.23
N GLN A 26 -2.15 18.51 -20.67
CA GLN A 26 -2.32 17.25 -21.39
C GLN A 26 -3.80 17.02 -21.76
N THR A 27 -4.70 17.15 -20.79
CA THR A 27 -6.15 17.02 -20.98
C THR A 27 -6.68 18.07 -21.95
N TYR A 28 -6.22 19.34 -21.86
CA TYR A 28 -6.54 20.38 -22.84
C TYR A 28 -6.18 19.96 -24.27
N ARG A 29 -4.97 19.41 -24.49
CA ARG A 29 -4.52 18.96 -25.82
C ARG A 29 -5.37 17.81 -26.35
N ILE A 30 -5.67 16.82 -25.49
CA ILE A 30 -6.53 15.69 -25.85
C ILE A 30 -7.92 16.20 -26.25
N TYR A 31 -8.53 17.04 -25.42
CA TYR A 31 -9.89 17.54 -25.65
C TYR A 31 -9.97 18.40 -26.91
N LYS A 32 -8.94 19.23 -27.14
CA LYS A 32 -8.82 20.04 -28.36
C LYS A 32 -8.70 19.15 -29.60
N LYS A 33 -7.91 18.08 -29.54
CA LYS A 33 -7.75 17.11 -30.64
C LYS A 33 -9.08 16.38 -30.93
N GLU A 34 -9.86 16.08 -29.90
CA GLU A 34 -11.19 15.45 -30.01
C GLU A 34 -12.31 16.43 -30.44
N GLY A 35 -11.95 17.70 -30.71
CA GLY A 35 -12.85 18.74 -31.23
C GLY A 35 -13.74 19.42 -30.19
N LEU A 36 -13.40 19.36 -28.89
CA LEU A 36 -14.14 20.08 -27.85
C LEU A 36 -13.76 21.57 -27.83
N PRO A 37 -14.72 22.49 -27.58
CA PRO A 37 -14.48 23.92 -27.39
C PRO A 37 -13.87 24.20 -25.99
N VAL A 38 -12.65 23.70 -25.79
CA VAL A 38 -11.96 23.65 -24.51
C VAL A 38 -11.02 24.84 -24.32
N GLN A 39 -10.98 25.37 -23.10
CA GLN A 39 -10.03 26.36 -22.61
C GLN A 39 -9.30 25.80 -21.39
N LYS A 40 -8.09 26.31 -21.13
CA LYS A 40 -7.31 25.96 -19.93
C LYS A 40 -7.14 27.19 -19.06
N ILE A 41 -7.34 27.04 -17.75
CA ILE A 41 -7.21 28.12 -16.77
C ILE A 41 -6.34 27.61 -15.62
N TYR A 42 -5.33 28.38 -15.21
CA TYR A 42 -4.49 28.08 -14.05
C TYR A 42 -3.90 29.36 -13.47
N GLY A 43 -3.52 29.31 -12.18
CA GLY A 43 -3.18 30.49 -11.37
C GLY A 43 -2.01 31.38 -11.81
N LEU A 44 -1.28 31.05 -12.89
CA LEU A 44 -0.25 31.94 -13.47
C LEU A 44 -0.83 33.03 -14.38
N LEU A 45 -2.07 32.84 -14.86
CA LEU A 45 -2.76 33.85 -15.64
C LEU A 45 -3.22 34.98 -14.71
N LYS A 46 -3.17 36.24 -15.20
CA LYS A 46 -3.69 37.39 -14.45
C LYS A 46 -5.19 37.23 -14.20
N LYS A 47 -5.68 37.78 -13.09
CA LYS A 47 -7.07 37.63 -12.66
C LYS A 47 -8.07 38.08 -13.73
N ASP A 48 -7.80 39.20 -14.40
CA ASP A 48 -8.69 39.73 -15.45
C ASP A 48 -8.73 38.85 -16.71
N ASP A 49 -7.59 38.24 -17.08
CA ASP A 49 -7.54 37.30 -18.18
C ASP A 49 -8.32 36.03 -17.85
N ARG A 50 -8.20 35.52 -16.61
CA ARG A 50 -8.99 34.38 -16.14
C ARG A 50 -10.48 34.70 -16.17
N LYS A 51 -10.90 35.90 -15.75
CA LYS A 51 -12.30 36.33 -15.79
C LYS A 51 -12.90 36.24 -17.19
N LYS A 52 -12.18 36.73 -18.21
CA LYS A 52 -12.62 36.65 -19.62
C LYS A 52 -12.74 35.19 -20.10
N LEU A 53 -11.77 34.34 -19.74
CA LEU A 53 -11.80 32.93 -20.09
C LEU A 53 -12.97 32.20 -19.42
N TRP A 54 -13.18 32.44 -18.11
CA TRP A 54 -14.31 31.88 -17.37
C TRP A 54 -15.66 32.30 -17.93
N GLN A 55 -15.81 33.50 -18.50
CA GLN A 55 -17.08 33.96 -19.07
C GLN A 55 -17.38 33.36 -20.45
N THR A 56 -16.35 33.08 -21.25
CA THR A 56 -16.52 32.69 -22.66
C THR A 56 -16.38 31.18 -22.90
N ALA A 57 -15.70 30.44 -22.02
CA ALA A 57 -15.40 29.04 -22.23
C ALA A 57 -16.64 28.13 -22.06
N LYS A 58 -16.80 27.17 -22.98
CA LYS A 58 -17.78 26.08 -22.86
C LYS A 58 -17.24 24.93 -22.01
N VAL A 59 -15.99 24.54 -22.23
CA VAL A 59 -15.29 23.55 -21.41
C VAL A 59 -14.03 24.19 -20.84
N VAL A 60 -13.82 24.10 -19.53
CA VAL A 60 -12.61 24.57 -18.87
C VAL A 60 -11.89 23.39 -18.24
N VAL A 61 -10.59 23.27 -18.50
CA VAL A 61 -9.69 22.38 -17.74
C VAL A 61 -8.86 23.24 -16.80
N THR A 62 -8.85 22.92 -15.50
CA THR A 62 -8.20 23.74 -14.47
C THR A 62 -7.76 22.90 -13.27
N THR A 63 -6.92 23.47 -12.40
CA THR A 63 -6.64 22.87 -11.10
C THR A 63 -7.72 23.22 -10.08
N PRO A 64 -7.93 22.38 -9.04
CA PRO A 64 -8.92 22.63 -8.00
C PRO A 64 -8.69 23.94 -7.24
N GLU A 65 -7.43 24.31 -6.99
CA GLU A 65 -7.10 25.56 -6.31
C GLU A 65 -7.49 26.76 -7.16
N THR A 66 -7.25 26.71 -8.47
CA THR A 66 -7.65 27.81 -9.37
C THR A 66 -9.17 27.90 -9.47
N ALA A 67 -9.86 26.76 -9.58
CA ALA A 67 -11.31 26.71 -9.62
C ALA A 67 -11.95 27.28 -8.34
N TYR A 68 -11.42 26.90 -7.18
CA TYR A 68 -11.89 27.40 -5.88
C TYR A 68 -11.60 28.90 -5.69
N ASN A 69 -10.40 29.36 -6.05
CA ASN A 69 -10.04 30.78 -5.94
C ASN A 69 -10.95 31.67 -6.81
N ASP A 70 -11.46 31.13 -7.92
CA ASP A 70 -12.34 31.83 -8.85
C ASP A 70 -13.81 31.36 -8.75
N ILE A 71 -14.24 30.73 -7.63
CA ILE A 71 -15.56 30.09 -7.45
C ILE A 71 -16.76 30.98 -7.84
N ALA A 72 -16.67 32.28 -7.61
CA ALA A 72 -17.73 33.23 -7.96
C ALA A 72 -18.00 33.29 -9.47
N LEU A 73 -17.01 32.93 -10.30
CA LEU A 73 -17.07 32.92 -11.76
C LEU A 73 -17.46 31.55 -12.33
N THR A 74 -17.59 30.53 -11.48
CA THR A 74 -17.87 29.15 -11.91
C THR A 74 -19.32 28.74 -11.66
N LYS A 75 -20.19 29.65 -11.24
CA LYS A 75 -21.59 29.35 -10.87
C LYS A 75 -22.42 28.85 -12.06
N ASP A 76 -22.13 29.35 -13.26
CA ASP A 76 -22.88 29.03 -14.48
C ASP A 76 -22.38 27.72 -15.16
N PHE A 77 -21.69 26.85 -14.43
CA PHE A 77 -21.19 25.57 -14.95
C PHE A 77 -22.03 24.41 -14.41
N ASP A 78 -22.59 23.63 -15.34
CA ASP A 78 -23.55 22.57 -15.06
C ASP A 78 -22.89 21.21 -14.82
N ILE A 79 -21.68 21.01 -15.37
CA ILE A 79 -20.97 19.73 -15.34
C ILE A 79 -19.62 19.90 -14.65
N ILE A 80 -19.32 19.04 -13.69
CA ILE A 80 -17.98 18.88 -13.11
C ILE A 80 -17.47 17.46 -13.35
N VAL A 81 -16.27 17.37 -13.94
CA VAL A 81 -15.48 16.15 -13.97
C VAL A 81 -14.29 16.31 -13.04
N VAL A 82 -14.11 15.36 -12.14
CA VAL A 82 -13.04 15.33 -11.14
C VAL A 82 -12.09 14.18 -11.51
N ASP A 83 -10.94 14.49 -12.11
CA ASP A 83 -9.91 13.48 -12.30
C ASP A 83 -9.16 13.23 -10.98
N GLU A 84 -8.70 12.00 -10.81
CA GLU A 84 -8.13 11.48 -9.56
C GLU A 84 -8.95 11.83 -8.31
N CYS A 85 -10.27 11.59 -8.37
CA CYS A 85 -11.23 11.95 -7.33
C CYS A 85 -10.96 11.33 -5.95
N HIS A 86 -10.03 10.37 -5.85
CA HIS A 86 -9.55 9.86 -4.56
C HIS A 86 -8.87 10.94 -3.70
N HIS A 87 -8.45 12.07 -4.28
CA HIS A 87 -7.93 13.25 -3.57
C HIS A 87 -9.02 14.10 -2.89
N THR A 88 -10.30 13.91 -3.23
CA THR A 88 -11.43 14.69 -2.70
C THR A 88 -11.74 14.33 -1.24
N ILE A 89 -10.86 14.69 -0.31
CA ILE A 89 -11.00 14.44 1.14
C ILE A 89 -10.54 15.61 2.00
N GLY A 90 -11.10 15.74 3.20
CA GLY A 90 -10.66 16.73 4.19
C GLY A 90 -10.88 18.18 3.72
N GLU A 91 -9.86 19.02 3.89
CA GLU A 91 -9.88 20.43 3.48
C GLU A 91 -9.24 20.70 2.11
N ASP A 92 -9.08 19.65 1.30
CA ASP A 92 -8.53 19.77 -0.04
C ASP A 92 -9.36 20.73 -0.92
N ALA A 93 -8.69 21.42 -1.85
CA ALA A 93 -9.34 22.37 -2.76
C ALA A 93 -10.44 21.72 -3.61
N TYR A 94 -10.34 20.42 -3.92
CA TYR A 94 -11.43 19.64 -4.53
C TYR A 94 -12.70 19.71 -3.69
N VAL A 95 -12.59 19.46 -2.37
CA VAL A 95 -13.74 19.42 -1.46
C VAL A 95 -14.37 20.80 -1.37
N LYS A 96 -13.56 21.84 -1.20
CA LYS A 96 -14.05 23.21 -1.05
C LYS A 96 -14.81 23.66 -2.31
N PHE A 97 -14.24 23.42 -3.48
CA PHE A 97 -14.89 23.73 -4.76
C PHE A 97 -16.19 22.96 -4.97
N LEU A 98 -16.21 21.64 -4.73
CA LEU A 98 -17.40 20.81 -4.96
C LEU A 98 -18.55 21.13 -4.00
N ARG A 99 -18.26 21.62 -2.79
CA ARG A 99 -19.29 22.05 -1.83
C ARG A 99 -19.96 23.35 -2.23
N GLU A 100 -19.22 24.28 -2.81
CA GLU A 100 -19.73 25.60 -3.20
C GLU A 100 -20.26 25.64 -4.64
N SER A 101 -19.88 24.68 -5.47
CA SER A 101 -20.38 24.57 -6.84
C SER A 101 -21.86 24.18 -6.89
N GLN A 102 -22.57 24.79 -7.85
CA GLN A 102 -23.98 24.53 -8.15
C GLN A 102 -24.18 23.53 -9.31
N ALA A 103 -23.11 22.86 -9.76
CA ALA A 103 -23.18 21.93 -10.89
C ALA A 103 -24.13 20.76 -10.64
N GLU A 104 -25.03 20.53 -11.60
CA GLU A 104 -26.03 19.46 -11.60
C GLU A 104 -25.40 18.09 -11.85
N TYR A 105 -24.45 18.00 -12.78
CA TYR A 105 -23.82 16.76 -13.18
C TYR A 105 -22.40 16.66 -12.63
N ARG A 106 -22.09 15.57 -11.93
CA ARG A 106 -20.77 15.31 -11.37
C ARG A 106 -20.28 13.93 -11.78
N LEU A 107 -19.03 13.85 -12.20
CA LEU A 107 -18.36 12.59 -12.54
C LEU A 107 -16.98 12.57 -11.90
N GLY A 108 -16.69 11.55 -11.10
CA GLY A 108 -15.36 11.30 -10.54
C GLY A 108 -14.67 10.16 -11.27
N LEU A 109 -13.39 10.32 -11.59
CA LEU A 109 -12.56 9.30 -12.20
C LEU A 109 -11.38 9.01 -11.28
N SER A 110 -11.12 7.74 -10.98
CA SER A 110 -9.86 7.33 -10.37
C SER A 110 -9.61 5.85 -10.54
N ALA A 111 -8.34 5.46 -10.62
CA ALA A 111 -7.94 4.05 -10.71
C ALA A 111 -8.24 3.28 -9.40
N TYR A 112 -8.28 3.96 -8.26
CA TYR A 112 -8.56 3.32 -6.97
C TYR A 112 -9.08 4.32 -5.94
N ILE A 113 -10.17 3.96 -5.25
CA ILE A 113 -10.72 4.73 -4.14
C ILE A 113 -10.58 3.92 -2.84
N PRO A 114 -9.81 4.41 -1.85
CA PRO A 114 -9.71 3.74 -0.56
C PRO A 114 -11.08 3.55 0.12
N PRO A 115 -11.37 2.39 0.73
CA PRO A 115 -12.66 2.13 1.39
C PRO A 115 -13.04 3.17 2.44
N THR A 116 -12.06 3.71 3.16
CA THR A 116 -12.26 4.76 4.16
C THR A 116 -12.72 6.10 3.57
N ARG A 117 -12.52 6.32 2.27
CA ARG A 117 -12.87 7.54 1.55
C ARG A 117 -14.16 7.41 0.72
N LYS A 118 -14.62 6.19 0.43
CA LYS A 118 -15.78 5.91 -0.43
C LYS A 118 -17.01 6.72 -0.05
N LYS A 119 -17.50 6.55 1.19
CA LYS A 119 -18.68 7.28 1.69
C LYS A 119 -18.58 8.80 1.54
N TYR A 120 -17.37 9.33 1.78
CA TYR A 120 -17.14 10.77 1.71
C TYR A 120 -17.16 11.28 0.26
N ILE A 121 -16.50 10.57 -0.65
CA ILE A 121 -16.51 10.87 -2.09
C ILE A 121 -17.92 10.73 -2.67
N GLU A 122 -18.66 9.68 -2.27
CA GLU A 122 -20.06 9.47 -2.68
C GLU A 122 -20.95 10.65 -2.30
N SER A 123 -20.74 11.23 -1.12
CA SER A 123 -21.52 12.38 -0.66
C SER A 123 -21.26 13.67 -1.45
N LEU A 124 -20.11 13.79 -2.12
CA LEU A 124 -19.71 15.00 -2.85
C LEU A 124 -19.88 14.87 -4.36
N ILE A 125 -19.74 13.67 -4.92
CA ILE A 125 -19.71 13.44 -6.36
C ILE A 125 -20.90 12.58 -6.80
N GLY A 126 -21.10 11.42 -6.17
CA GLY A 126 -22.19 10.49 -6.51
C GLY A 126 -21.80 9.02 -6.32
N GLU A 127 -22.72 8.12 -6.68
CA GLU A 127 -22.54 6.66 -6.56
C GLU A 127 -21.22 6.18 -7.18
N ILE A 128 -20.43 5.42 -6.41
CA ILE A 128 -19.19 4.81 -6.91
C ILE A 128 -19.50 3.49 -7.60
N LYS A 129 -19.05 3.38 -8.86
CA LYS A 129 -19.05 2.12 -9.62
C LYS A 129 -17.62 1.65 -9.83
N GLU A 130 -17.35 0.41 -9.46
CA GLU A 130 -16.03 -0.21 -9.55
C GLU A 130 -16.07 -1.43 -10.47
N TRP A 131 -15.03 -1.57 -11.29
CA TRP A 131 -14.82 -2.74 -12.13
C TRP A 131 -13.54 -3.43 -11.69
N SER A 132 -13.62 -4.76 -11.49
CA SER A 132 -12.44 -5.56 -11.17
C SER A 132 -11.55 -5.73 -12.39
N ILE A 133 -10.24 -5.86 -12.17
CA ILE A 133 -9.25 -6.33 -13.16
C ILE A 133 -9.63 -7.71 -13.74
N ASP A 134 -10.37 -8.50 -12.95
CA ASP A 134 -10.87 -9.82 -13.33
C ASP A 134 -12.15 -9.75 -14.18
N ASP A 135 -12.74 -8.57 -14.38
CA ASP A 135 -13.89 -8.42 -15.28
C ASP A 135 -13.47 -8.87 -16.70
N PRO A 136 -14.14 -9.87 -17.29
CA PRO A 136 -13.81 -10.37 -18.62
C PRO A 136 -13.78 -9.28 -19.70
N LYS A 137 -14.58 -8.20 -19.54
CA LYS A 137 -14.61 -7.06 -20.46
C LYS A 137 -13.34 -6.22 -20.38
N LEU A 138 -12.70 -6.15 -19.21
CA LEU A 138 -11.48 -5.38 -18.97
C LEU A 138 -10.21 -6.23 -19.13
N ARG A 139 -10.27 -7.52 -18.80
CA ARG A 139 -9.12 -8.44 -18.80
C ARG A 139 -8.32 -8.45 -20.11
N LYS A 140 -9.00 -8.24 -21.24
CA LYS A 140 -8.40 -8.17 -22.58
C LYS A 140 -7.50 -6.94 -22.81
N TYR A 141 -7.68 -5.87 -22.03
CA TYR A 141 -6.86 -4.66 -22.10
C TYR A 141 -5.69 -4.69 -21.12
N ILE A 142 -5.61 -5.73 -20.29
CA ILE A 142 -4.68 -5.83 -19.17
C ILE A 142 -3.54 -6.78 -19.56
N PRO A 143 -2.32 -6.25 -19.79
CA PRO A 143 -1.19 -7.07 -20.20
C PRO A 143 -0.76 -8.00 -19.06
N ALA A 144 -0.23 -9.16 -19.42
CA ALA A 144 0.44 -10.02 -18.46
C ALA A 144 1.74 -9.37 -17.98
N TRP A 145 2.02 -9.49 -16.68
CA TRP A 145 3.25 -9.01 -16.08
C TRP A 145 3.72 -9.94 -14.97
N ILE A 146 5.02 -9.91 -14.68
CA ILE A 146 5.67 -10.74 -13.67
C ILE A 146 6.34 -9.81 -12.65
N GLY A 147 6.06 -10.06 -11.37
CA GLY A 147 6.66 -9.35 -10.25
C GLY A 147 7.85 -10.12 -9.67
N ASP A 148 9.03 -9.51 -9.73
CA ASP A 148 10.27 -10.06 -9.19
C ASP A 148 10.77 -9.25 -7.99
N ILE A 149 11.43 -9.94 -7.06
CA ILE A 149 11.94 -9.35 -5.82
C ILE A 149 13.43 -9.65 -5.72
N PHE A 150 14.22 -8.61 -5.53
CA PHE A 150 15.67 -8.70 -5.39
C PHE A 150 16.10 -8.22 -4.01
N ASP A 151 16.91 -9.03 -3.34
CA ASP A 151 17.49 -8.70 -2.05
C ASP A 151 18.74 -7.82 -2.23
N ALA A 152 18.78 -6.71 -1.51
CA ALA A 152 19.93 -5.81 -1.37
C ALA A 152 20.31 -5.69 0.11
N PRO A 153 21.03 -6.68 0.69
CA PRO A 153 21.32 -6.71 2.12
C PRO A 153 22.27 -5.59 2.53
N LEU A 154 22.09 -5.09 3.75
CA LEU A 154 23.07 -4.25 4.42
C LEU A 154 24.29 -5.08 4.81
N ASN A 155 25.48 -4.51 4.70
CA ASN A 155 26.70 -5.11 5.22
C ASN A 155 26.74 -5.01 6.76
N ASN A 156 27.74 -5.66 7.39
CA ASN A 156 27.82 -5.73 8.85
C ASN A 156 27.87 -4.35 9.54
N ILE A 157 28.56 -3.38 8.94
CA ILE A 157 28.72 -2.03 9.51
C ILE A 157 27.39 -1.26 9.42
N GLU A 158 26.74 -1.30 8.25
CA GLU A 158 25.44 -0.69 8.03
C GLU A 158 24.35 -1.32 8.91
N LEU A 159 24.34 -2.64 9.02
CA LEU A 159 23.37 -3.36 9.85
C LEU A 159 23.56 -3.05 11.33
N SER A 160 24.81 -2.86 11.78
CA SER A 160 25.11 -2.41 13.15
C SER A 160 24.53 -1.02 13.43
N VAL A 161 24.76 -0.07 12.52
CA VAL A 161 24.16 1.28 12.61
C VAL A 161 22.63 1.21 12.57
N TYR A 162 22.06 0.42 11.66
CA TYR A 162 20.62 0.22 11.55
C TYR A 162 20.02 -0.32 12.85
N LYS A 163 20.61 -1.37 13.43
CA LYS A 163 20.16 -1.98 14.69
C LYS A 163 20.20 -1.00 15.86
N GLU A 164 21.23 -0.15 15.92
CA GLU A 164 21.31 0.88 16.96
C GLU A 164 20.22 1.94 16.82
N ILE A 165 19.93 2.42 15.60
CA ILE A 165 18.81 3.34 15.34
C ILE A 165 17.46 2.67 15.68
N GLU A 166 17.29 1.39 15.33
CA GLU A 166 16.09 0.62 15.64
C GLU A 166 15.89 0.43 17.15
N ARG A 167 16.97 0.14 17.90
CA ARG A 167 16.94 0.05 19.36
C ARG A 167 16.42 1.36 19.97
N ARG A 168 16.92 2.51 19.49
CA ARG A 168 16.44 3.84 19.92
C ARG A 168 14.98 4.06 19.54
N ARG A 169 14.55 3.64 18.35
CA ARG A 169 13.14 3.71 17.92
C ARG A 169 12.22 2.98 18.90
N LEU A 170 12.59 1.77 19.32
CA LEU A 170 11.76 0.95 20.21
C LEU A 170 11.61 1.58 21.60
N GLN A 171 12.63 2.28 22.08
CA GLN A 171 12.65 2.95 23.39
C GLN A 171 12.09 4.39 23.37
N ALA A 172 12.04 5.02 22.19
CA ALA A 172 11.65 6.41 22.07
C ALA A 172 10.13 6.63 22.24
N LYS A 173 9.76 7.73 22.92
CA LYS A 173 8.38 8.24 22.91
C LYS A 173 7.93 8.64 21.50
N ASN A 174 8.80 9.33 20.76
CA ASN A 174 8.55 9.72 19.38
C ASN A 174 9.27 8.78 18.39
N LYS A 175 8.58 7.71 17.98
CA LYS A 175 9.12 6.70 17.06
C LYS A 175 9.24 7.20 15.62
N ILE A 176 8.50 8.24 15.24
CA ILE A 176 8.41 8.73 13.85
C ILE A 176 9.80 9.18 13.36
N LEU A 177 10.55 9.87 14.22
CA LEU A 177 11.88 10.38 13.90
C LEU A 177 12.86 9.27 13.49
N PHE A 178 13.00 8.26 14.34
CA PHE A 178 13.88 7.12 14.08
C PHE A 178 13.35 6.26 12.93
N THR A 179 12.02 6.14 12.79
CA THR A 179 11.40 5.46 11.64
C THR A 179 11.82 6.12 10.32
N LEU A 180 11.87 7.46 10.25
CA LEU A 180 12.34 8.16 9.06
C LEU A 180 13.83 7.92 8.80
N ALA A 181 14.67 7.93 9.84
CA ALA A 181 16.09 7.64 9.70
C ALA A 181 16.36 6.22 9.18
N LEU A 182 15.64 5.21 9.70
CA LEU A 182 15.72 3.83 9.22
C LEU A 182 15.25 3.69 7.78
N LYS A 183 14.20 4.42 7.39
CA LYS A 183 13.76 4.48 5.99
C LYS A 183 14.84 5.05 5.09
N TYR A 184 15.42 6.18 5.45
CA TYR A 184 16.49 6.79 4.64
C TYR A 184 17.67 5.84 4.48
N LEU A 185 18.08 5.14 5.55
CA LEU A 185 19.18 4.18 5.47
C LEU A 185 18.82 2.93 4.63
N ALA A 186 17.70 2.27 4.91
CA ALA A 186 17.42 0.95 4.35
C ALA A 186 16.58 0.98 3.05
N VAL A 187 15.66 1.94 2.89
CA VAL A 187 14.80 2.04 1.71
C VAL A 187 15.54 2.79 0.60
N ASP A 188 16.12 3.95 0.94
CA ASP A 188 16.71 4.86 -0.04
C ASP A 188 18.22 4.66 -0.21
N GLY A 189 18.96 4.41 0.87
CA GLY A 189 20.42 4.25 0.92
C GLY A 189 21.07 5.29 1.83
N ALA A 190 22.25 4.97 2.39
CA ALA A 190 22.90 5.80 3.41
C ALA A 190 23.11 7.25 2.96
N LEU A 191 23.30 7.51 1.65
CA LEU A 191 23.39 8.86 1.10
C LEU A 191 22.17 9.74 1.43
N ALA A 192 20.95 9.17 1.45
CA ALA A 192 19.75 9.90 1.85
C ALA A 192 19.76 10.29 3.33
N LEU A 193 20.29 9.41 4.18
CA LEU A 193 20.47 9.70 5.60
C LEU A 193 21.57 10.76 5.80
N LYS A 194 22.70 10.63 5.10
CA LYS A 194 23.79 11.63 5.12
C LYS A 194 23.32 13.02 4.71
N ASP A 195 22.60 13.15 3.60
CA ASP A 195 22.00 14.43 3.16
C ASP A 195 21.08 15.04 4.24
N THR A 196 20.32 14.20 4.94
CA THR A 196 19.48 14.64 6.06
C THR A 196 20.31 15.09 7.26
N LEU A 197 21.40 14.40 7.59
CA LEU A 197 22.29 14.76 8.71
C LEU A 197 23.17 15.97 8.43
N SER A 198 23.34 16.36 7.17
CA SER A 198 24.12 17.54 6.78
C SER A 198 23.41 18.87 7.08
N ARG A 199 22.13 18.84 7.47
CA ARG A 199 21.36 20.04 7.83
C ARG A 199 20.90 19.96 9.28
N LYS A 200 20.84 21.09 9.98
CA LYS A 200 20.30 21.13 11.35
C LYS A 200 18.81 20.76 11.34
N ASN A 201 18.47 19.62 11.94
CA ASN A 201 17.09 19.18 12.15
C ASN A 201 17.03 18.16 13.30
N LYS A 202 15.81 17.71 13.66
CA LYS A 202 15.60 16.77 14.77
C LYS A 202 16.33 15.43 14.58
N ILE A 203 16.47 14.94 13.34
CA ILE A 203 17.17 13.67 13.06
C ILE A 203 18.68 13.88 13.27
N SER A 204 19.24 14.99 12.79
CA SER A 204 20.67 15.29 12.99
C SER A 204 21.04 15.46 14.45
N GLU A 205 20.16 16.06 15.25
CA GLU A 205 20.35 16.21 16.70
C GLU A 205 20.28 14.83 17.41
N ALA A 206 19.26 14.03 17.09
CA ALA A 206 19.03 12.73 17.73
C ALA A 206 20.06 11.63 17.37
N LEU A 207 20.79 11.80 16.26
CA LEU A 207 21.80 10.87 15.78
C LEU A 207 23.21 11.49 15.73
N SER A 208 23.43 12.58 16.46
CA SER A 208 24.69 13.33 16.46
C SER A 208 25.89 12.46 16.84
N ASP A 209 25.73 11.55 17.80
CA ASP A 209 26.74 10.60 18.26
C ASP A 209 27.02 9.45 17.27
N LEU A 210 26.10 9.19 16.33
CA LEU A 210 26.27 8.20 15.26
C LEU A 210 26.76 8.83 13.94
N ARG A 211 26.88 10.15 13.88
CA ARG A 211 27.16 10.89 12.64
C ARG A 211 28.40 10.35 11.92
N ASP A 212 29.54 10.26 12.61
CA ASP A 212 30.78 9.82 11.97
C ASP A 212 30.70 8.37 11.45
N LYS A 213 30.00 7.49 12.17
CA LYS A 213 29.75 6.11 11.72
C LYS A 213 28.88 6.09 10.47
N ILE A 214 27.81 6.91 10.44
CA ILE A 214 26.89 7.02 9.31
C ILE A 214 27.59 7.57 8.07
N PHE A 215 28.46 8.58 8.22
CA PHE A 215 29.17 9.18 7.09
C PHE A 215 30.18 8.23 6.43
N ARG A 216 30.67 7.21 7.15
CA ARG A 216 31.56 6.15 6.63
C ARG A 216 30.84 5.02 5.90
N LEU A 217 29.50 4.96 5.93
CA LEU A 217 28.75 3.91 5.23
C LEU A 217 28.86 4.07 3.71
N ARG A 218 28.68 2.99 2.94
CA ARG A 218 28.54 3.08 1.47
C ARG A 218 27.24 3.84 1.14
N ASP A 219 27.30 4.67 0.11
CA ASP A 219 26.20 5.59 -0.21
C ASP A 219 24.93 4.90 -0.71
N LEU A 220 25.09 3.92 -1.60
CA LEU A 220 24.01 3.25 -2.33
C LEU A 220 24.12 1.72 -2.22
N HIS A 221 23.65 1.14 -1.13
CA HIS A 221 23.74 -0.31 -0.92
C HIS A 221 22.94 -1.16 -1.91
N LYS A 222 21.94 -0.57 -2.58
CA LYS A 222 21.11 -1.21 -3.60
C LYS A 222 21.67 -1.12 -5.04
N LEU A 223 22.78 -0.40 -5.25
CA LEU A 223 23.29 -0.10 -6.60
C LEU A 223 23.65 -1.37 -7.38
N ASP A 224 24.42 -2.28 -6.79
CA ASP A 224 24.85 -3.52 -7.48
C ASP A 224 23.66 -4.36 -7.92
N VAL A 225 22.59 -4.37 -7.10
CA VAL A 225 21.34 -5.07 -7.41
C VAL A 225 20.59 -4.37 -8.54
N LEU A 226 20.52 -3.04 -8.55
CA LEU A 226 19.92 -2.29 -9.66
C LEU A 226 20.64 -2.59 -10.98
N LEU A 227 21.97 -2.58 -10.99
CA LEU A 227 22.76 -2.91 -12.18
C LEU A 227 22.51 -4.35 -12.63
N LYS A 228 22.44 -5.29 -11.68
CA LYS A 228 22.07 -6.69 -11.98
C LYS A 228 20.67 -6.82 -12.59
N VAL A 229 19.69 -6.06 -12.10
CA VAL A 229 18.32 -6.05 -12.65
C VAL A 229 18.35 -5.54 -14.09
N LEU A 230 18.98 -4.39 -14.33
CA LEU A 230 19.08 -3.82 -15.69
C LEU A 230 19.74 -4.80 -16.67
N LYS A 231 20.79 -5.51 -16.24
CA LYS A 231 21.46 -6.55 -17.02
C LYS A 231 20.61 -7.81 -17.23
N SER A 232 19.91 -8.27 -16.19
CA SER A 232 19.06 -9.48 -16.29
C SER A 232 17.88 -9.28 -17.24
N TYR A 233 17.47 -8.02 -17.42
CA TYR A 233 16.35 -7.61 -18.25
C TYR A 233 16.75 -6.84 -19.50
N GLU A 234 18.02 -6.88 -19.93
CA GLU A 234 18.65 -5.98 -20.93
C GLU A 234 17.88 -5.80 -22.26
N GLY A 235 16.99 -6.74 -22.60
CA GLY A 235 16.04 -6.67 -23.72
C GLY A 235 14.82 -5.75 -23.53
N PHE A 236 14.78 -4.94 -22.47
CA PHE A 236 13.73 -3.94 -22.26
C PHE A 236 13.90 -2.75 -23.23
N ASP A 237 12.79 -2.26 -23.78
CA ASP A 237 12.77 -1.08 -24.65
C ASP A 237 12.76 0.21 -23.81
N LYS A 238 12.05 0.22 -22.67
CA LYS A 238 11.99 1.38 -21.78
C LYS A 238 11.80 0.99 -20.31
N ALA A 239 12.69 1.49 -19.46
CA ALA A 239 12.62 1.29 -18.02
C ALA A 239 12.21 2.55 -17.25
N ILE A 240 11.44 2.39 -16.18
CA ILE A 240 11.18 3.43 -15.19
C ILE A 240 11.75 2.99 -13.84
N ILE A 241 12.54 3.83 -13.19
CA ILE A 241 13.11 3.62 -11.86
C ILE A 241 12.46 4.61 -10.89
N PHE A 242 11.72 4.10 -9.91
CA PHE A 242 11.08 4.93 -8.88
C PHE A 242 11.94 5.05 -7.62
N VAL A 243 12.29 6.30 -7.28
CA VAL A 243 13.20 6.64 -6.19
C VAL A 243 12.63 7.83 -5.40
N ASP A 244 12.48 7.74 -4.08
CA ASP A 244 11.80 8.82 -3.34
C ASP A 244 12.67 10.06 -3.11
N ARG A 245 13.99 9.89 -3.02
CA ARG A 245 14.92 10.96 -2.62
C ARG A 245 15.66 11.55 -3.81
N VAL A 246 15.55 12.87 -3.98
CA VAL A 246 16.21 13.63 -5.06
C VAL A 246 17.73 13.44 -5.08
N VAL A 247 18.39 13.36 -3.90
CA VAL A 247 19.84 13.14 -3.82
C VAL A 247 20.24 11.78 -4.42
N ILE A 248 19.41 10.75 -4.23
CA ILE A 248 19.62 9.42 -4.80
C ILE A 248 19.40 9.45 -6.31
N VAL A 249 18.35 10.13 -6.79
CA VAL A 249 18.08 10.29 -8.22
C VAL A 249 19.27 10.91 -8.96
N ARG A 250 19.86 11.97 -8.41
CA ARG A 250 21.03 12.63 -9.01
C ARG A 250 22.24 11.69 -9.05
N MET A 251 22.52 11.01 -7.94
CA MET A 251 23.62 10.05 -7.89
C MET A 251 23.43 8.91 -8.90
N LEU A 252 22.22 8.35 -9.01
CA LEU A 252 21.91 7.31 -9.99
C LEU A 252 21.99 7.82 -11.43
N GLN A 253 21.55 9.05 -11.70
CA GLN A 253 21.72 9.68 -13.01
C GLN A 253 23.19 9.78 -13.38
N ASP A 254 24.04 10.24 -12.45
CA ASP A 254 25.47 10.40 -12.70
C ASP A 254 26.19 9.08 -12.96
N ILE A 255 25.77 8.01 -12.28
CA ILE A 255 26.33 6.66 -12.46
C ILE A 255 25.84 6.03 -13.75
N LEU A 256 24.55 6.08 -14.04
CA LEU A 256 23.95 5.31 -15.13
C LEU A 256 24.06 6.02 -16.50
N LYS A 257 24.25 7.35 -16.54
CA LYS A 257 24.40 8.11 -17.80
C LYS A 257 25.63 7.72 -18.61
N THR A 258 26.57 6.96 -18.03
CA THR A 258 27.77 6.44 -18.73
C THR A 258 27.42 5.35 -19.72
N GLU A 259 26.34 4.59 -19.49
CA GLU A 259 25.97 3.40 -20.27
C GLU A 259 24.59 3.53 -20.92
N HIS A 260 23.74 4.46 -20.47
CA HIS A 260 22.36 4.58 -20.91
C HIS A 260 21.96 6.03 -21.15
N ASP A 261 21.02 6.24 -22.09
CA ASP A 261 20.31 7.52 -22.20
C ASP A 261 19.24 7.62 -21.10
N ILE A 262 19.34 8.67 -20.28
CA ILE A 262 18.57 8.82 -19.04
C ILE A 262 17.95 10.20 -18.98
N VAL A 263 16.66 10.20 -18.64
CA VAL A 263 15.97 11.41 -18.21
C VAL A 263 15.57 11.30 -16.75
N VAL A 264 15.63 12.44 -16.07
CA VAL A 264 15.22 12.58 -14.67
C VAL A 264 13.94 13.41 -14.59
N ILE A 265 12.96 12.92 -13.84
CA ILE A 265 11.70 13.62 -13.58
C ILE A 265 11.55 13.87 -12.08
N LEU A 266 11.68 15.14 -11.69
CA LEU A 266 11.54 15.62 -10.31
C LEU A 266 10.24 16.38 -10.13
N GLY A 267 9.59 16.29 -8.97
CA GLY A 267 8.28 16.91 -8.70
C GLY A 267 8.25 18.43 -8.47
N LYS A 268 9.12 19.24 -9.09
CA LYS A 268 9.08 20.71 -8.93
C LYS A 268 8.36 21.43 -10.07
N LYS A 269 7.54 22.43 -9.68
CA LYS A 269 6.60 23.28 -10.44
C LYS A 269 7.15 24.14 -11.61
N ASN A 270 8.32 23.86 -12.18
CA ASN A 270 8.91 24.71 -13.24
C ASN A 270 8.73 24.16 -14.66
N VAL A 271 8.94 25.05 -15.63
CA VAL A 271 8.75 24.91 -17.10
C VAL A 271 9.51 23.70 -17.70
N ASP A 272 10.58 23.26 -17.02
CA ASP A 272 11.51 22.19 -17.42
C ASP A 272 10.89 20.78 -17.49
N GLN A 273 9.75 20.55 -16.81
CA GLN A 273 9.10 19.23 -16.82
C GLN A 273 8.52 18.85 -18.18
N ARG A 274 8.13 19.82 -19.03
CA ARG A 274 7.62 19.51 -20.38
C ARG A 274 8.73 18.99 -21.29
N GLU A 275 9.89 19.62 -21.22
CA GLU A 275 11.07 19.22 -21.98
C GLU A 275 11.54 17.84 -21.50
N ALA A 276 11.59 17.61 -20.18
CA ALA A 276 11.89 16.31 -19.61
C ALA A 276 10.91 15.22 -20.07
N LEU A 277 9.60 15.50 -20.16
CA LEU A 277 8.62 14.54 -20.65
C LEU A 277 8.74 14.24 -22.15
N GLN A 278 9.18 15.23 -22.93
CA GLN A 278 9.45 15.02 -24.34
C GLN A 278 10.69 14.14 -24.52
N LYS A 279 11.78 14.46 -23.83
CA LYS A 279 12.99 13.62 -23.79
C LYS A 279 12.70 12.21 -23.27
N ALA A 280 11.80 12.07 -22.29
CA ALA A 280 11.40 10.76 -21.75
C ALA A 280 10.81 9.80 -22.79
N LYS A 281 10.22 10.32 -23.86
CA LYS A 281 9.71 9.47 -24.94
C LYS A 281 10.84 8.76 -25.67
N ASP A 282 11.98 9.44 -25.82
CA ASP A 282 13.12 8.94 -26.59
C ASP A 282 14.14 8.23 -25.70
N SER A 283 14.25 8.59 -24.41
CA SER A 283 15.22 7.99 -23.50
C SER A 283 14.90 6.57 -23.07
N LYS A 284 15.93 5.72 -22.97
CA LYS A 284 15.78 4.31 -22.59
C LYS A 284 15.39 4.14 -21.12
N ILE A 285 15.91 5.00 -20.23
CA ILE A 285 15.63 4.92 -18.78
C ILE A 285 15.09 6.25 -18.26
N ILE A 286 14.05 6.17 -17.43
CA ILE A 286 13.46 7.30 -16.72
C ILE A 286 13.65 7.09 -15.23
N ILE A 287 14.30 8.02 -14.54
CA ILE A 287 14.38 8.02 -13.07
C ILE A 287 13.41 9.07 -12.53
N SER A 288 12.41 8.64 -11.75
CA SER A 288 11.35 9.52 -11.27
C SER A 288 11.17 9.45 -9.76
N THR A 289 10.85 10.61 -9.17
CA THR A 289 10.50 10.71 -7.75
C THR A 289 9.01 10.55 -7.47
N SER A 290 8.63 10.17 -6.24
CA SER A 290 7.21 10.16 -5.80
C SER A 290 6.45 11.47 -6.12
N ALA A 291 7.13 12.63 -6.14
CA ALA A 291 6.52 13.91 -6.49
C ALA A 291 6.45 14.16 -8.01
N GLY A 292 7.26 13.45 -8.80
CA GLY A 292 7.15 13.38 -10.27
C GLY A 292 6.24 12.25 -10.76
N GLU A 293 5.75 11.40 -9.86
CA GLU A 293 4.77 10.33 -10.11
C GLU A 293 3.33 10.88 -10.12
N GLU A 294 3.05 11.85 -9.24
CA GLU A 294 1.71 12.38 -8.98
C GLU A 294 1.31 13.37 -10.08
N GLY A 295 0.32 12.98 -10.88
CA GLY A 295 -0.24 13.81 -11.95
C GLY A 295 0.73 14.12 -13.09
N ILE A 296 1.59 13.16 -13.46
CA ILE A 296 2.41 13.21 -14.66
C ILE A 296 2.19 11.96 -15.50
N ASP A 297 1.91 12.15 -16.80
CA ASP A 297 1.80 11.02 -17.72
C ASP A 297 3.17 10.56 -18.24
N LEU A 298 3.79 9.62 -17.52
CA LEU A 298 5.01 8.95 -17.99
C LEU A 298 4.72 8.05 -19.21
N PRO A 299 5.67 7.91 -20.15
CA PRO A 299 5.52 6.98 -21.27
C PRO A 299 5.39 5.55 -20.77
N ALA A 300 4.77 4.70 -21.58
CA ALA A 300 4.65 3.27 -21.27
C ALA A 300 6.04 2.63 -21.18
N ALA A 301 6.24 1.78 -20.17
CA ALA A 301 7.46 1.03 -19.95
C ALA A 301 7.16 -0.47 -19.93
N ASP A 302 8.14 -1.29 -20.30
CA ASP A 302 8.12 -2.75 -20.20
C ASP A 302 8.90 -3.26 -18.99
N LEU A 303 9.78 -2.44 -18.41
CA LEU A 303 10.44 -2.70 -17.13
C LEU A 303 10.16 -1.58 -16.11
N LEU A 304 9.63 -1.95 -14.94
CA LEU A 304 9.58 -1.06 -13.79
C LEU A 304 10.51 -1.56 -12.69
N ILE A 305 11.28 -0.64 -12.12
CA ILE A 305 12.16 -0.91 -10.99
C ILE A 305 11.76 -0.01 -9.82
N VAL A 306 11.31 -0.61 -8.73
CA VAL A 306 10.97 0.07 -7.49
C VAL A 306 12.19 0.03 -6.58
N TRP A 307 12.94 1.13 -6.55
CA TRP A 307 14.06 1.32 -5.61
C TRP A 307 13.55 1.67 -4.22
N SER A 308 12.64 2.65 -4.13
CA SER A 308 12.03 3.09 -2.86
C SER A 308 10.62 2.51 -2.70
N ASN A 309 10.48 1.50 -1.85
CA ASN A 309 9.18 0.90 -1.53
C ASN A 309 8.32 1.88 -0.70
N THR A 310 7.10 2.13 -1.18
CA THR A 310 6.14 3.02 -0.51
C THR A 310 4.98 2.20 0.09
N PRO A 311 4.49 2.55 1.30
CA PRO A 311 3.35 1.85 1.91
C PRO A 311 2.00 2.23 1.28
N SER A 312 1.96 3.20 0.35
CA SER A 312 0.72 3.72 -0.25
C SER A 312 0.18 2.77 -1.33
N PRO A 313 -1.01 2.16 -1.16
CA PRO A 313 -1.62 1.31 -2.19
C PRO A 313 -2.03 2.11 -3.43
N ILE A 314 -2.40 3.39 -3.25
CA ILE A 314 -2.76 4.29 -4.35
C ILE A 314 -1.55 4.47 -5.26
N ARG A 315 -0.40 4.85 -4.69
CA ARG A 315 0.86 5.00 -5.44
C ARG A 315 1.27 3.68 -6.07
N PHE A 316 1.14 2.57 -5.35
CA PHE A 316 1.38 1.24 -5.92
C PHE A 316 0.56 1.02 -7.19
N ILE A 317 -0.77 1.18 -7.13
CA ILE A 317 -1.66 0.97 -8.27
C ILE A 317 -1.35 1.96 -9.41
N GLN A 318 -1.08 3.23 -9.09
CA GLN A 318 -0.72 4.24 -10.08
C GLN A 318 0.61 3.92 -10.79
N ARG A 319 1.64 3.47 -10.05
CA ARG A 319 2.93 3.00 -10.61
C ARG A 319 2.73 1.84 -11.58
N HIS A 320 1.90 0.86 -11.19
CA HIS A 320 1.57 -0.29 -12.03
C HIS A 320 0.76 0.14 -13.26
N GLY A 321 -0.19 1.07 -13.11
CA GLY A 321 -0.98 1.61 -14.21
C GLY A 321 -0.14 2.19 -15.36
N ARG A 322 1.08 2.66 -15.11
CA ARG A 322 2.02 3.14 -16.16
C ARG A 322 2.58 2.01 -17.01
N ILE A 323 2.70 0.82 -16.43
CA ILE A 323 3.12 -0.41 -17.09
C ILE A 323 1.92 -1.08 -17.78
N MET A 324 0.70 -0.95 -17.26
CA MET A 324 -0.45 -1.72 -17.75
C MET A 324 -1.00 -1.25 -19.12
N ARG A 325 -0.37 -0.28 -19.78
CA ARG A 325 -0.72 0.17 -21.14
C ARG A 325 -0.42 -0.94 -22.16
N PRO A 326 -1.28 -1.24 -23.15
CA PRO A 326 -1.02 -2.33 -24.09
C PRO A 326 0.34 -2.19 -24.79
N LEU A 327 1.24 -3.17 -24.60
CA LEU A 327 2.47 -3.36 -25.38
C LEU A 327 2.48 -4.83 -25.84
N LYS A 328 3.20 -5.14 -26.92
CA LYS A 328 3.25 -6.49 -27.52
C LYS A 328 4.02 -7.53 -26.68
N ARG A 329 4.69 -7.14 -25.59
CA ARG A 329 5.60 -7.98 -24.78
C ARG A 329 5.14 -8.13 -23.33
N ILE A 330 5.61 -9.20 -22.67
CA ILE A 330 5.48 -9.40 -21.21
C ILE A 330 6.20 -8.27 -20.49
N LYS A 331 5.65 -7.87 -19.35
CA LYS A 331 6.17 -6.73 -18.57
C LYS A 331 6.71 -7.21 -17.24
N PHE A 332 7.72 -6.52 -16.75
CA PHE A 332 8.38 -6.89 -15.50
C PHE A 332 8.30 -5.75 -14.50
N VAL A 333 7.94 -6.10 -13.27
CA VAL A 333 8.00 -5.19 -12.13
C VAL A 333 8.97 -5.75 -11.13
N THR A 334 10.00 -4.99 -10.83
CA THR A 334 11.09 -5.42 -9.98
C THR A 334 11.10 -4.60 -8.71
N TYR A 335 11.13 -5.27 -7.56
CA TYR A 335 11.23 -4.64 -6.24
C TYR A 335 12.59 -4.91 -5.65
N ILE A 336 13.34 -3.85 -5.36
CA ILE A 336 14.61 -3.99 -4.62
C ILE A 336 14.32 -3.76 -3.15
N ILE A 337 14.43 -4.82 -2.35
CA ILE A 337 14.16 -4.79 -0.92
C ILE A 337 15.45 -4.96 -0.12
N THR A 338 15.50 -4.38 1.08
CA THR A 338 16.61 -4.56 2.02
C THR A 338 16.18 -5.54 3.14
N PRO A 339 16.60 -6.82 3.09
CA PRO A 339 16.23 -7.82 4.10
C PRO A 339 16.52 -7.38 5.53
N ASP A 340 15.75 -7.88 6.49
CA ASP A 340 15.87 -7.62 7.93
C ASP A 340 15.73 -6.13 8.32
N THR A 341 15.11 -5.32 7.45
CA THR A 341 14.86 -3.89 7.69
C THR A 341 13.41 -3.49 7.44
N ILE A 342 13.07 -2.25 7.82
CA ILE A 342 11.75 -1.64 7.62
C ILE A 342 11.33 -1.62 6.14
N ASP A 343 12.27 -1.73 5.20
CA ASP A 343 11.97 -1.78 3.77
C ASP A 343 11.09 -2.99 3.40
N VAL A 344 11.40 -4.17 3.98
CA VAL A 344 10.56 -5.37 3.82
C VAL A 344 9.17 -5.15 4.38
N ASP A 345 9.05 -4.49 5.53
CA ASP A 345 7.74 -4.17 6.13
C ASP A 345 6.92 -3.27 5.23
N LEU A 346 7.53 -2.23 4.65
CA LEU A 346 6.85 -1.29 3.76
C LEU A 346 6.40 -1.98 2.48
N PHE A 347 7.26 -2.81 1.89
CA PHE A 347 6.94 -3.64 0.73
C PHE A 347 5.77 -4.59 1.03
N LEU A 348 5.82 -5.39 2.09
CA LEU A 348 4.74 -6.33 2.42
C LEU A 348 3.43 -5.59 2.73
N ASN A 349 3.48 -4.48 3.47
CA ASN A 349 2.29 -3.70 3.76
C ASN A 349 1.66 -3.11 2.48
N SER A 350 2.46 -2.71 1.49
CA SER A 350 1.92 -2.17 0.23
C SER A 350 1.33 -3.28 -0.64
N ILE A 351 2.04 -4.40 -0.77
CA ILE A 351 1.60 -5.58 -1.52
C ILE A 351 0.31 -6.17 -0.95
N PHE A 352 0.23 -6.39 0.37
CA PHE A 352 -0.97 -6.97 0.98
C PHE A 352 -2.19 -6.05 0.92
N GLN A 353 -1.98 -4.74 0.85
CA GLN A 353 -3.06 -3.80 0.60
C GLN A 353 -3.47 -3.80 -0.88
N ALA A 354 -2.51 -3.77 -1.80
CA ALA A 354 -2.77 -3.79 -3.23
C ALA A 354 -3.46 -5.09 -3.69
N LYS A 355 -3.05 -6.25 -3.16
CA LYS A 355 -3.62 -7.58 -3.47
C LYS A 355 -5.12 -7.70 -3.20
N ARG A 356 -5.69 -6.80 -2.40
CA ARG A 356 -7.15 -6.76 -2.18
C ARG A 356 -7.92 -6.22 -3.38
N TYR A 357 -7.23 -5.59 -4.33
CA TYR A 357 -7.84 -4.80 -5.39
C TYR A 357 -7.25 -5.10 -6.78
N VAL A 358 -5.98 -5.52 -6.86
CA VAL A 358 -5.30 -5.82 -8.12
C VAL A 358 -4.50 -7.11 -8.01
N ASP A 359 -4.34 -7.82 -9.13
CA ASP A 359 -3.32 -8.85 -9.26
C ASP A 359 -1.94 -8.19 -9.20
N ILE A 360 -1.12 -8.68 -8.30
CA ILE A 360 0.22 -8.17 -7.98
C ILE A 360 1.33 -8.97 -8.69
N GLY A 361 1.00 -9.95 -9.53
CA GLY A 361 1.98 -10.69 -10.34
C GLY A 361 3.07 -11.42 -9.52
N ILE A 362 2.86 -11.60 -8.20
CA ILE A 362 3.80 -12.25 -7.27
C ILE A 362 3.06 -13.40 -6.58
N PHE A 363 3.70 -14.58 -6.56
CA PHE A 363 3.14 -15.77 -5.92
C PHE A 363 3.12 -15.68 -4.38
N GLU A 364 2.10 -16.24 -3.73
CA GLU A 364 1.93 -16.19 -2.27
C GLU A 364 3.07 -16.85 -1.49
N ASN A 365 3.64 -17.94 -2.02
CA ASN A 365 4.78 -18.62 -1.39
C ASN A 365 6.02 -17.70 -1.33
N ILE A 366 6.27 -16.92 -2.38
CA ILE A 366 7.36 -15.93 -2.41
C ILE A 366 7.10 -14.87 -1.34
N LEU A 367 5.88 -14.34 -1.23
CA LEU A 367 5.54 -13.35 -0.21
C LEU A 367 5.73 -13.88 1.22
N HIS A 368 5.43 -15.16 1.44
CA HIS A 368 5.65 -15.82 2.72
C HIS A 368 7.15 -15.94 3.04
N GLU A 369 8.01 -16.28 2.07
CA GLU A 369 9.47 -16.26 2.24
C GLU A 369 10.01 -14.85 2.51
N ILE A 370 9.49 -13.82 1.84
CA ILE A 370 9.86 -12.43 2.12
C ILE A 370 9.41 -11.99 3.51
N TRP A 371 8.25 -12.45 3.98
CA TRP A 371 7.78 -12.16 5.34
C TRP A 371 8.72 -12.67 6.42
N LYS A 372 9.41 -13.80 6.21
CA LYS A 372 10.43 -14.30 7.14
C LYS A 372 11.66 -13.38 7.24
N LYS A 373 11.90 -12.53 6.23
CA LYS A 373 12.96 -11.52 6.19
C LYS A 373 12.53 -10.17 6.79
N SER A 374 11.32 -10.08 7.34
CA SER A 374 10.85 -8.86 8.03
C SER A 374 11.50 -8.73 9.42
N PRO A 375 11.80 -7.51 9.89
CA PRO A 375 12.15 -7.26 11.29
C PRO A 375 11.11 -7.79 12.28
N ARG A 376 9.85 -7.89 11.85
CA ARG A 376 8.73 -8.42 12.64
C ARG A 376 8.90 -9.91 12.97
N LYS A 377 9.87 -10.62 12.38
CA LYS A 377 10.28 -11.96 12.83
C LYS A 377 10.62 -11.99 14.33
N ARG A 378 11.07 -10.86 14.90
CA ARG A 378 11.29 -10.73 16.35
C ARG A 378 10.02 -10.96 17.17
N ILE A 379 8.84 -10.61 16.65
CA ILE A 379 7.57 -10.93 17.30
C ILE A 379 7.37 -12.45 17.32
N LEU A 380 7.72 -13.14 16.23
CA LEU A 380 7.68 -14.60 16.20
C LEU A 380 8.65 -15.19 17.21
N GLU A 381 9.87 -14.69 17.32
CA GLU A 381 10.87 -15.11 18.31
C GLU A 381 10.35 -14.99 19.75
N LEU A 382 9.57 -13.94 20.07
CA LEU A 382 8.92 -13.82 21.38
C LEU A 382 7.83 -14.88 21.60
N LEU A 383 7.18 -15.33 20.54
CA LEU A 383 6.15 -16.37 20.57
C LEU A 383 6.73 -17.80 20.68
N GLU A 384 8.02 -17.95 20.96
CA GLU A 384 8.57 -19.19 21.52
C GLU A 384 7.85 -19.58 22.82
N ASP A 385 7.35 -18.59 23.56
CA ASP A 385 6.49 -18.76 24.72
C ASP A 385 5.10 -18.14 24.48
N PRO A 386 4.05 -18.67 25.12
CA PRO A 386 2.68 -18.19 24.93
C PRO A 386 2.47 -16.80 25.54
N LEU A 387 2.13 -15.80 24.72
CA LEU A 387 2.01 -14.40 25.14
C LEU A 387 0.72 -13.72 24.64
N PRO A 388 0.04 -12.90 25.46
CA PRO A 388 -0.99 -11.97 24.99
C PRO A 388 -0.37 -10.75 24.26
N VAL A 389 -1.18 -10.02 23.50
CA VAL A 389 -0.71 -8.87 22.69
C VAL A 389 -0.06 -7.78 23.54
N GLU A 390 -0.59 -7.56 24.74
CA GLU A 390 -0.17 -6.56 25.70
C GLU A 390 1.27 -6.81 26.16
N TRP A 391 1.61 -8.07 26.44
CA TRP A 391 2.96 -8.45 26.86
C TRP A 391 3.95 -8.43 25.68
N ILE A 392 3.52 -8.87 24.49
CA ILE A 392 4.35 -8.73 23.28
C ILE A 392 4.71 -7.26 23.07
N ARG A 393 3.76 -6.33 23.28
CA ARG A 393 3.98 -4.89 23.17
C ARG A 393 5.02 -4.39 24.17
N GLU A 394 4.91 -4.79 25.42
CA GLU A 394 5.82 -4.38 26.50
C GLU A 394 7.25 -4.89 26.26
N ILE A 395 7.40 -6.15 25.87
CA ILE A 395 8.70 -6.78 25.65
C ILE A 395 9.36 -6.28 24.36
N SER A 396 8.60 -6.22 23.27
CA SER A 396 9.16 -5.89 21.95
C SER A 396 9.32 -4.39 21.70
N GLY A 397 8.51 -3.55 22.35
CA GLY A 397 8.38 -2.15 22.02
C GLY A 397 7.69 -1.87 20.68
N TYR A 398 7.14 -2.86 19.97
CA TYR A 398 6.30 -2.61 18.80
C TYR A 398 4.95 -2.00 19.18
N THR A 399 4.33 -1.31 18.23
CA THR A 399 2.95 -0.85 18.38
C THR A 399 1.96 -2.01 18.30
N ILE A 400 0.78 -1.84 18.91
CA ILE A 400 -0.31 -2.83 18.82
C ILE A 400 -0.69 -3.11 17.35
N SER A 401 -0.62 -2.10 16.48
CA SER A 401 -0.90 -2.25 15.06
C SER A 401 0.11 -3.16 14.35
N GLU A 402 1.41 -2.94 14.58
CA GLU A 402 2.48 -3.80 14.05
C GLU A 402 2.33 -5.25 14.54
N ILE A 403 2.03 -5.44 15.82
CA ILE A 403 1.83 -6.77 16.43
C ILE A 403 0.62 -7.47 15.83
N ARG A 404 -0.55 -6.81 15.80
CA ARG A 404 -1.77 -7.39 15.24
C ARG A 404 -1.63 -7.72 13.76
N SER A 405 -0.92 -6.90 13.00
CA SER A 405 -0.65 -7.17 11.58
C SER A 405 0.19 -8.45 11.40
N THR A 406 1.26 -8.56 12.19
CA THR A 406 2.17 -9.73 12.18
C THR A 406 1.44 -11.00 12.60
N ILE A 407 0.70 -10.94 13.72
CA ILE A 407 -0.10 -12.06 14.22
C ILE A 407 -1.11 -12.48 13.16
N ARG A 408 -1.90 -11.55 12.61
CA ARG A 408 -2.91 -11.88 11.59
C ARG A 408 -2.31 -12.60 10.40
N TYR A 409 -1.14 -12.17 9.95
CA TYR A 409 -0.43 -12.83 8.85
C TYR A 409 0.04 -14.23 9.23
N GLY A 410 0.68 -14.39 10.40
CA GLY A 410 1.11 -15.70 10.88
C GLY A 410 -0.05 -16.67 11.14
N LEU A 411 -1.20 -16.20 11.62
CA LEU A 411 -2.41 -17.02 11.76
C LEU A 411 -2.91 -17.54 10.39
N LYS A 412 -2.94 -16.65 9.38
CA LYS A 412 -3.39 -16.98 8.02
C LYS A 412 -2.51 -18.06 7.38
N ASN A 413 -1.19 -17.99 7.58
CA ASN A 413 -0.22 -18.94 7.01
C ASN A 413 0.03 -20.15 7.90
N GLY A 414 -0.54 -20.18 9.12
CA GLY A 414 -0.39 -21.29 10.05
C GLY A 414 0.91 -21.29 10.84
N ASP A 415 1.66 -20.18 10.89
CA ASP A 415 2.87 -20.04 11.71
C ASP A 415 2.57 -19.82 13.20
N ILE A 416 1.44 -19.18 13.47
CA ILE A 416 0.99 -18.79 14.81
C ILE A 416 -0.35 -19.45 15.08
N VAL A 417 -0.58 -19.82 16.32
CA VAL A 417 -1.90 -20.21 16.83
C VAL A 417 -2.17 -19.47 18.14
N TYR A 418 -3.39 -19.62 18.68
CA TYR A 418 -3.70 -19.09 20.01
C TYR A 418 -4.72 -19.94 20.75
N ILE A 419 -4.74 -19.75 22.06
CA ILE A 419 -5.80 -20.19 22.97
C ILE A 419 -6.44 -18.99 23.66
N TYR A 420 -7.65 -19.17 24.18
CA TYR A 420 -8.31 -18.23 25.06
C TYR A 420 -7.90 -18.50 26.51
N THR A 421 -7.47 -17.45 27.19
CA THR A 421 -7.12 -17.41 28.61
C THR A 421 -7.91 -16.30 29.32
N ASN A 422 -7.73 -16.13 30.62
CA ASN A 422 -8.25 -14.98 31.36
C ASN A 422 -7.64 -13.64 30.88
N LEU A 423 -6.49 -13.69 30.21
CA LEU A 423 -5.84 -12.54 29.57
C LEU A 423 -6.30 -12.31 28.12
N GLY A 424 -7.32 -13.04 27.65
CA GLY A 424 -7.81 -12.98 26.28
C GLY A 424 -7.11 -13.97 25.35
N LYS A 425 -6.79 -13.56 24.12
CA LYS A 425 -6.07 -14.44 23.17
C LYS A 425 -4.59 -14.48 23.53
N THR A 426 -4.08 -15.66 23.85
CA THR A 426 -2.67 -15.93 24.12
C THR A 426 -2.08 -16.68 22.93
N TYR A 427 -1.12 -16.06 22.26
CA TYR A 427 -0.55 -16.52 20.99
C TYR A 427 0.73 -17.30 21.24
N ILE A 428 1.03 -18.27 20.37
CA ILE A 428 2.25 -19.06 20.38
C ILE A 428 2.61 -19.49 18.96
N LYS A 429 3.90 -19.72 18.68
CA LYS A 429 4.28 -20.39 17.43
C LYS A 429 3.66 -21.79 17.35
N ARG A 430 3.26 -22.19 16.16
CA ARG A 430 2.61 -23.48 15.92
C ARG A 430 3.49 -24.67 16.31
N ASP A 431 4.79 -24.62 16.06
CA ASP A 431 5.74 -25.68 16.41
C ASP A 431 6.03 -25.77 17.91
N LYS A 432 5.59 -24.79 18.72
CA LYS A 432 5.74 -24.76 20.19
C LYS A 432 4.46 -25.04 20.95
N VAL A 433 3.39 -25.41 20.26
CA VAL A 433 2.05 -25.63 20.82
C VAL A 433 2.02 -26.61 22.00
N LYS A 434 2.95 -27.58 22.06
CA LYS A 434 3.06 -28.52 23.19
C LYS A 434 3.26 -27.83 24.54
N LYS A 435 3.95 -26.68 24.60
CA LYS A 435 4.16 -25.90 25.83
C LYS A 435 2.84 -25.45 26.47
N LEU A 436 1.75 -25.37 25.69
CA LEU A 436 0.44 -25.01 26.22
C LEU A 436 -0.10 -26.05 27.22
N TYR A 437 0.23 -27.33 27.05
CA TYR A 437 -0.22 -28.37 27.97
C TYR A 437 0.38 -28.20 29.37
N ASP A 438 1.66 -27.83 29.42
CA ASP A 438 2.39 -27.67 30.68
C ASP A 438 1.98 -26.38 31.41
N LEU A 439 1.87 -25.28 30.66
CA LEU A 439 1.64 -23.95 31.23
C LEU A 439 0.16 -23.59 31.43
N PHE A 440 -0.76 -24.18 30.64
CA PHE A 440 -2.17 -23.79 30.59
C PHE A 440 -3.14 -24.96 30.81
N LYS A 441 -2.73 -26.00 31.55
CA LYS A 441 -3.53 -27.23 31.81
C LYS A 441 -4.98 -26.94 32.26
N GLN A 442 -5.17 -25.96 33.14
CA GLN A 442 -6.50 -25.57 33.64
C GLN A 442 -7.44 -25.06 32.53
N TYR A 443 -6.88 -24.54 31.45
CA TYR A 443 -7.59 -24.01 30.29
C TYR A 443 -7.71 -25.01 29.14
N LEU A 444 -7.29 -26.25 29.37
CA LEU A 444 -7.34 -27.37 28.42
C LEU A 444 -8.06 -28.61 29.01
N THR A 445 -8.87 -28.40 30.05
CA THR A 445 -9.73 -29.40 30.68
C THR A 445 -11.22 -29.18 30.31
N PRO A 446 -11.77 -29.90 29.31
CA PRO A 446 -13.15 -29.73 28.87
C PRO A 446 -14.17 -29.94 29.98
N LYS A 447 -15.15 -29.05 30.11
CA LYS A 447 -16.25 -29.11 31.09
C LYS A 447 -17.63 -29.00 30.46
N TYR A 448 -17.71 -28.60 29.19
CA TYR A 448 -18.96 -28.28 28.51
C TYR A 448 -19.11 -29.05 27.20
N ASN A 449 -20.37 -29.22 26.77
CA ASN A 449 -20.69 -29.61 25.41
C ASN A 449 -20.60 -28.41 24.47
N GLY A 450 -20.32 -28.68 23.19
CA GLY A 450 -20.14 -27.64 22.19
C GLY A 450 -20.93 -27.87 20.93
N LYS A 451 -21.41 -26.77 20.36
CA LYS A 451 -21.87 -26.66 18.98
C LYS A 451 -20.75 -26.08 18.13
N VAL A 452 -20.19 -26.88 17.24
CA VAL A 452 -19.11 -26.45 16.35
C VAL A 452 -19.68 -26.06 14.99
N ARG A 453 -19.33 -24.86 14.51
CA ARG A 453 -19.61 -24.36 13.16
C ARG A 453 -18.31 -24.25 12.38
N MET A 454 -18.33 -24.74 11.15
CA MET A 454 -17.17 -24.72 10.25
C MET A 454 -17.61 -24.58 8.78
N ILE A 455 -16.65 -24.30 7.90
CA ILE A 455 -16.85 -24.34 6.45
C ILE A 455 -15.98 -25.48 5.89
N VAL A 456 -16.61 -26.42 5.19
CA VAL A 456 -15.94 -27.53 4.49
C VAL A 456 -16.37 -27.49 3.03
N ASN A 457 -15.41 -27.40 2.11
CA ASN A 457 -15.66 -27.34 0.66
C ASN A 457 -16.69 -26.26 0.29
N GLY A 458 -16.56 -25.07 0.88
CA GLY A 458 -17.47 -23.93 0.67
C GLY A 458 -18.85 -24.04 1.34
N ARG A 459 -19.19 -25.19 1.96
CA ARG A 459 -20.48 -25.40 2.64
C ARG A 459 -20.35 -25.26 4.15
N ARG A 460 -21.31 -24.57 4.76
CA ARG A 460 -21.41 -24.46 6.23
C ARG A 460 -21.84 -25.82 6.80
N ARG A 461 -21.12 -26.29 7.81
CA ARG A 461 -21.46 -27.49 8.58
C ARG A 461 -21.56 -27.15 10.06
N THR A 462 -22.47 -27.82 10.74
CA THR A 462 -22.66 -27.71 12.19
C THR A 462 -22.61 -29.11 12.80
N MET A 463 -21.89 -29.25 13.91
CA MET A 463 -21.80 -30.49 14.68
C MET A 463 -22.04 -30.20 16.16
N TYR A 464 -22.54 -31.20 16.87
CA TYR A 464 -22.83 -31.12 18.30
C TYR A 464 -22.20 -32.31 19.00
N GLY A 465 -21.75 -32.11 20.24
CA GLY A 465 -21.30 -33.19 21.09
C GLY A 465 -20.36 -32.71 22.19
N ASP A 466 -19.94 -33.68 23.00
CA ASP A 466 -18.82 -33.49 23.91
C ASP A 466 -17.48 -33.43 23.16
N TYR A 467 -16.41 -33.18 23.89
CA TYR A 467 -15.05 -33.14 23.36
C TYR A 467 -14.68 -34.40 22.53
N LYS A 468 -14.98 -35.61 23.01
CA LYS A 468 -14.58 -36.86 22.35
C LYS A 468 -15.32 -37.06 21.03
N VAL A 469 -16.63 -36.78 21.04
CA VAL A 469 -17.49 -36.85 19.85
C VAL A 469 -17.02 -35.83 18.80
N LEU A 470 -16.76 -34.59 19.22
CA LEU A 470 -16.31 -33.53 18.33
C LEU A 470 -14.95 -33.86 17.69
N VAL A 471 -13.95 -34.33 18.46
CA VAL A 471 -12.65 -34.74 17.91
C VAL A 471 -12.82 -35.86 16.86
N LYS A 472 -13.58 -36.91 17.20
CA LYS A 472 -13.80 -38.07 16.31
C LYS A 472 -14.44 -37.67 14.98
N ASN A 473 -15.34 -36.70 15.00
CA ASN A 473 -16.06 -36.25 13.82
C ASN A 473 -15.26 -35.22 13.00
N LEU A 474 -14.58 -34.27 13.67
CA LEU A 474 -13.85 -33.18 13.03
C LEU A 474 -12.55 -33.63 12.37
N ILE A 475 -11.90 -34.67 12.88
CA ILE A 475 -10.61 -35.14 12.35
C ILE A 475 -10.68 -35.52 10.86
N ARG A 476 -11.86 -35.96 10.39
CA ARG A 476 -12.12 -36.35 8.99
C ARG A 476 -12.20 -35.16 8.02
N TYR A 477 -12.25 -33.95 8.56
CA TYR A 477 -12.38 -32.69 7.81
C TYR A 477 -11.11 -31.84 7.86
N LEU A 478 -10.02 -32.35 8.43
CA LEU A 478 -8.73 -31.66 8.37
C LEU A 478 -8.22 -31.66 6.92
N PRO A 479 -7.61 -30.54 6.44
CA PRO A 479 -7.40 -29.30 7.16
C PRO A 479 -8.66 -28.40 7.22
N LEU A 480 -8.86 -27.75 8.37
CA LEU A 480 -9.92 -26.78 8.61
C LEU A 480 -9.35 -25.35 8.56
N ASN A 481 -9.97 -24.48 7.76
CA ASN A 481 -9.64 -23.06 7.67
C ASN A 481 -10.31 -22.25 8.79
N GLY A 482 -10.00 -22.62 10.03
CA GLY A 482 -10.60 -22.05 11.24
C GLY A 482 -11.84 -22.79 11.74
N LEU A 483 -12.24 -22.45 12.97
CA LEU A 483 -13.32 -23.11 13.70
C LEU A 483 -14.08 -22.10 14.57
N ILE A 484 -15.40 -22.19 14.59
CA ILE A 484 -16.21 -21.49 15.60
C ILE A 484 -16.83 -22.53 16.51
N VAL A 485 -16.51 -22.48 17.79
CA VAL A 485 -17.07 -23.36 18.82
C VAL A 485 -17.98 -22.52 19.69
N ILE A 486 -19.26 -22.86 19.72
CA ILE A 486 -20.26 -22.21 20.57
C ILE A 486 -20.49 -23.14 21.74
N ARG A 487 -20.13 -22.67 22.94
CA ARG A 487 -20.45 -23.36 24.17
C ARG A 487 -21.89 -23.09 24.56
N GLU A 488 -22.57 -24.11 25.05
CA GLU A 488 -23.89 -24.00 25.68
C GLU A 488 -23.70 -24.21 27.19
N LYS A 489 -23.97 -23.16 27.97
CA LYS A 489 -23.92 -23.22 29.43
C LYS A 489 -25.34 -23.08 29.97
N GLN A 490 -25.87 -24.15 30.56
CA GLN A 490 -27.15 -24.10 31.23
C GLN A 490 -26.95 -23.53 32.64
N ASN A 491 -27.56 -22.37 32.90
CA ASN A 491 -27.50 -21.71 34.20
C ASN A 491 -28.94 -21.46 34.67
N LYS A 492 -29.46 -22.36 35.52
CA LYS A 492 -30.87 -22.42 35.91
C LYS A 492 -31.77 -22.50 34.66
N ASP A 493 -32.63 -21.50 34.44
CA ASP A 493 -33.59 -21.43 33.32
C ASP A 493 -33.04 -20.75 32.05
N ILE A 494 -31.77 -20.30 32.06
CA ILE A 494 -31.15 -19.57 30.94
C ILE A 494 -30.04 -20.40 30.31
N ILE A 495 -30.08 -20.56 28.98
CA ILE A 495 -28.98 -21.10 28.18
C ILE A 495 -28.11 -19.94 27.69
N GLU A 496 -26.89 -19.86 28.19
CA GLU A 496 -25.89 -18.88 27.75
C GLU A 496 -25.05 -19.46 26.62
N TYR A 497 -24.92 -18.70 25.52
CA TYR A 497 -24.13 -19.08 24.35
C TYR A 497 -22.84 -18.24 24.28
N ASP A 498 -21.68 -18.89 24.36
CA ASP A 498 -20.38 -18.22 24.27
C ASP A 498 -19.60 -18.69 23.01
N PRO A 499 -19.55 -17.88 21.94
CA PRO A 499 -18.85 -18.23 20.71
C PRO A 499 -17.35 -17.95 20.80
N ARG A 500 -16.54 -19.00 20.62
CA ARG A 500 -15.07 -18.92 20.48
C ARG A 500 -14.67 -19.14 19.02
N LYS A 501 -13.92 -18.20 18.46
CA LYS A 501 -13.49 -18.22 17.06
C LYS A 501 -11.99 -18.47 16.99
N TYR A 502 -11.57 -19.45 16.21
CA TYR A 502 -10.19 -19.78 15.89
C TYR A 502 -9.96 -19.48 14.41
N GLU A 503 -9.08 -18.53 14.12
CA GLU A 503 -8.88 -17.94 12.78
C GLU A 503 -7.60 -18.42 12.09
N PHE A 504 -7.14 -19.63 12.43
CA PHE A 504 -5.93 -20.25 11.89
C PHE A 504 -6.21 -21.65 11.34
N ILE A 505 -5.32 -22.14 10.49
CA ILE A 505 -5.42 -23.47 9.88
C ILE A 505 -5.24 -24.54 10.96
N ILE A 506 -6.16 -25.50 11.00
CA ILE A 506 -6.09 -26.68 11.85
C ILE A 506 -5.97 -27.89 10.92
N ASP A 507 -4.78 -28.47 10.82
CA ASP A 507 -4.43 -29.51 9.83
C ASP A 507 -3.95 -30.81 10.47
N CYS A 508 -3.74 -30.84 11.79
CA CYS A 508 -3.38 -32.02 12.52
C CYS A 508 -4.29 -32.27 13.73
N LYS A 509 -4.35 -33.54 14.15
CA LYS A 509 -5.14 -33.98 15.30
C LYS A 509 -4.75 -33.25 16.59
N GLU A 510 -3.46 -33.08 16.84
CA GLU A 510 -2.93 -32.42 18.05
C GLU A 510 -3.49 -31.00 18.20
N LEU A 511 -3.44 -30.20 17.13
CA LEU A 511 -3.94 -28.83 17.16
C LEU A 511 -5.47 -28.79 17.29
N LEU A 512 -6.19 -29.69 16.62
CA LEU A 512 -7.64 -29.84 16.77
C LEU A 512 -8.03 -30.14 18.22
N GLU A 513 -7.31 -31.04 18.88
CA GLU A 513 -7.55 -31.38 20.27
C GLU A 513 -7.33 -30.20 21.19
N ILE A 514 -6.28 -29.39 20.98
CA ILE A 514 -6.01 -28.20 21.79
C ILE A 514 -7.09 -27.15 21.61
N VAL A 515 -7.51 -26.90 20.37
CA VAL A 515 -8.59 -25.96 20.07
C VAL A 515 -9.88 -26.37 20.77
N LEU A 516 -10.29 -27.65 20.64
CA LEU A 516 -11.51 -28.14 21.26
C LEU A 516 -11.41 -28.21 22.78
N LYS A 517 -10.25 -28.63 23.32
CA LYS A 517 -9.99 -28.57 24.76
C LYS A 517 -10.17 -27.15 25.25
N ASN A 518 -9.49 -26.19 24.64
CA ASN A 518 -9.56 -24.80 25.06
C ASN A 518 -10.97 -24.20 24.97
N ALA A 519 -11.67 -24.43 23.85
CA ALA A 519 -12.99 -23.91 23.63
C ALA A 519 -14.05 -24.45 24.61
N LEU A 520 -13.86 -25.69 25.10
CA LEU A 520 -14.80 -26.37 25.98
C LEU A 520 -14.38 -26.36 27.46
N SER A 521 -13.22 -25.78 27.79
CA SER A 521 -12.71 -25.72 29.17
C SER A 521 -13.15 -24.48 29.94
N PHE A 522 -13.09 -23.34 29.26
CA PHE A 522 -13.47 -22.04 29.79
C PHE A 522 -14.97 -21.91 29.90
#